data_AF-A0A9P9FZH4-F1
#
_entry.id   AF-A0A9P9FZH4-F1
#
_cell.length_a   1.000
_cell.length_b   1.000
_cell.length_c   1.000
_cell.angle_alpha   90.00
_cell.angle_beta   90.00
_cell.angle_gamma   90.00
#
_symmetry.space_group_name_H-M   'P 1'
#
loop_
_entity.id
_entity.type
_entity.pdbx_description
1 polymer ?
#
loop_
_entity_poly.entity_id
_entity_poly.type
_entity_poly.pdbx_seq_one_letter_code
_entity_poly.pdbx_strand_id
1 'polypeptide(L)'
;MATTKISIQLGFLRIFPSTTFRRLVISCIVFTVVWGVVSSIIFMLQCKPVSFVWRGWTGMESGSCLSTSALIWSTSVIAIITDILMLTMPVFQLWPLPIPLRKKPLVIFMLCIGLFVTIISIIRLYAIARYQYSTNMTYNVTSLALWSVIEADMSGVCACLPQARLLLSRWFPK
;
A
#
# COMPACT_ATOMS: atom_id res chain seq x y z
N MET A 1 -1.03 5.01 -4.52
CA MET A 1 -1.00 3.98 -3.45
C MET A 1 -1.68 4.45 -2.17
N ALA A 2 -1.37 5.62 -1.61
CA ALA A 2 -2.06 6.09 -0.40
C ALA A 2 -3.60 6.20 -0.57
N THR A 3 -4.07 6.69 -1.72
CA THR A 3 -5.50 6.81 -2.05
C THR A 3 -6.24 5.47 -2.09
N THR A 4 -5.65 4.43 -2.68
CA THR A 4 -6.27 3.09 -2.70
C THR A 4 -6.33 2.48 -1.30
N LYS A 5 -5.28 2.65 -0.48
CA LYS A 5 -5.27 2.20 0.92
C LYS A 5 -6.36 2.86 1.75
N ILE A 6 -6.53 4.17 1.61
CA ILE A 6 -7.59 4.93 2.28
C ILE A 6 -8.98 4.45 1.84
N SER A 7 -9.20 4.21 0.54
CA SER A 7 -10.47 3.68 0.04
C SER A 7 -10.84 2.33 0.65
N ILE A 8 -9.87 1.42 0.81
CA ILE A 8 -10.07 0.11 1.45
C ILE A 8 -10.44 0.29 2.93
N GLN A 9 -9.72 1.14 3.66
CA GLN A 9 -9.97 1.42 5.08
C GLN A 9 -11.36 2.07 5.30
N LEU A 10 -11.77 2.99 4.42
CA LEU A 10 -13.12 3.54 4.42
C LEU A 10 -14.18 2.46 4.13
N GLY A 11 -13.87 1.51 3.25
CA GLY A 11 -14.69 0.32 3.03
C GLY A 11 -14.88 -0.50 4.31
N PHE A 12 -13.79 -0.72 5.07
CA PHE A 12 -13.86 -1.44 6.36
C PHE A 12 -14.74 -0.72 7.39
N LEU A 13 -14.67 0.61 7.48
CA LEU A 13 -15.55 1.42 8.34
C LEU A 13 -17.03 1.27 8.00
N ARG A 14 -17.37 1.01 6.73
CA ARG A 14 -18.74 0.82 6.28
C ARG A 14 -19.27 -0.59 6.56
N ILE A 15 -18.39 -1.60 6.57
CA ILE A 15 -18.77 -3.02 6.71
C ILE A 15 -18.89 -3.43 8.17
N PHE A 16 -17.98 -2.96 9.02
CA PHE A 16 -17.90 -3.38 10.42
C PHE A 16 -18.37 -2.24 11.35
N PRO A 17 -19.53 -2.38 12.02
CA PRO A 17 -20.07 -1.36 12.90
C PRO A 17 -19.41 -1.30 14.29
N SER A 18 -18.38 -2.12 14.57
CA SER A 18 -17.79 -2.21 15.91
C SER A 18 -16.98 -0.94 16.26
N THR A 19 -17.23 -0.40 17.46
CA THR A 19 -16.69 0.90 17.89
C THR A 19 -15.17 0.89 18.15
N THR A 20 -14.63 -0.22 18.66
CA THR A 20 -13.19 -0.41 18.86
C THR A 20 -12.45 -0.53 17.54
N PHE A 21 -13.00 -1.30 16.60
CA PHE A 21 -12.44 -1.45 15.26
C PHE A 21 -12.47 -0.13 14.50
N ARG A 22 -13.58 0.62 14.58
CA ARG A 22 -13.71 1.94 13.98
C ARG A 22 -12.62 2.91 14.45
N ARG A 23 -12.31 2.93 15.75
CA ARG A 23 -11.21 3.75 16.29
C ARG A 23 -9.85 3.33 15.71
N LEU A 24 -9.57 2.02 15.67
CA LEU A 24 -8.32 1.52 15.08
C LEU A 24 -8.19 1.90 13.60
N VAL A 25 -9.24 1.68 12.80
CA VAL A 25 -9.22 2.01 11.37
C VAL A 25 -9.02 3.52 11.13
N ILE A 26 -9.70 4.37 11.90
CA ILE A 26 -9.54 5.83 11.80
C ILE A 26 -8.09 6.23 12.15
N SER A 27 -7.51 5.69 13.22
CA SER A 27 -6.12 5.95 13.57
C SER A 27 -5.16 5.58 12.42
N CYS A 28 -5.42 4.49 11.72
CA CYS A 28 -4.60 4.04 10.60
C CYS A 28 -4.80 4.88 9.33
N ILE A 29 -6.01 5.38 9.08
CA ILE A 29 -6.27 6.34 8.01
C ILE A 29 -5.48 7.62 8.29
N VAL A 30 -5.60 8.18 9.50
CA VAL A 30 -4.86 9.39 9.90
C VAL A 30 -3.36 9.19 9.74
N PHE A 31 -2.82 8.07 10.24
CA PHE A 31 -1.41 7.74 10.08
C PHE A 31 -0.98 7.68 8.61
N THR A 32 -1.78 7.03 7.76
CA THR A 32 -1.49 6.87 6.33
C THR A 32 -1.51 8.22 5.60
N VAL A 33 -2.46 9.09 5.93
CA VAL A 33 -2.56 10.45 5.36
C VAL A 33 -1.37 11.30 5.80
N VAL A 34 -1.07 11.33 7.09
CA VAL A 34 0.06 12.11 7.64
C VAL A 34 1.36 11.65 7.01
N TRP A 35 1.61 10.33 6.97
CA TRP A 35 2.81 9.79 6.35
C TRP A 35 2.89 10.10 4.84
N GLY A 36 1.77 10.02 4.13
CA GLY A 36 1.71 10.36 2.71
C GLY A 36 2.04 11.83 2.44
N VAL A 37 1.55 12.74 3.28
CA VAL A 37 1.86 14.19 3.16
C VAL A 37 3.33 14.46 3.49
N VAL A 38 3.83 13.90 4.60
CA VAL A 38 5.22 14.08 5.03
C VAL A 38 6.20 13.55 3.97
N SER A 39 5.98 12.33 3.47
CA SER A 39 6.82 11.75 2.42
C SER A 39 6.80 12.57 1.14
N SER A 40 5.64 13.11 0.74
CA SER A 40 5.53 14.00 -0.43
C SER A 40 6.35 15.27 -0.27
N ILE A 41 6.30 15.90 0.91
CA ILE A 41 7.08 17.12 1.20
C ILE A 41 8.58 16.81 1.19
N ILE A 42 8.99 15.70 1.80
CA ILE A 42 10.40 15.27 1.82
C ILE A 42 10.89 15.00 0.39
N PHE A 43 10.07 14.38 -0.46
CA PHE A 43 10.42 14.10 -1.85
C PHE A 43 10.57 15.40 -2.66
N MET A 44 9.71 16.39 -2.42
CA MET A 44 9.82 17.72 -3.07
C MET A 44 11.07 18.49 -2.61
N LEU A 45 11.50 18.30 -1.36
CA LEU A 45 12.65 18.98 -0.75
C LEU A 45 13.90 18.09 -0.64
N GLN A 46 13.96 17.00 -1.42
CA GLN A 46 15.01 15.99 -1.29
C GLN A 46 16.40 16.49 -1.66
N CYS A 47 16.51 17.58 -2.44
CA CYS A 47 17.79 18.17 -2.82
C CYS A 47 17.86 19.66 -2.46
N LYS A 48 19.05 20.09 -2.05
CA LYS A 48 19.38 21.51 -1.84
C LYS A 48 20.51 21.91 -2.78
N PRO A 49 20.29 22.87 -3.70
CA PRO A 49 19.02 23.54 -4.03
C PRO A 49 18.02 22.62 -4.76
N VAL A 50 16.71 22.92 -4.71
CA VAL A 50 15.67 22.13 -5.40
C VAL A 50 15.87 22.11 -6.92
N SER A 51 16.50 23.15 -7.48
CA SER A 51 16.89 23.21 -8.90
C SER A 51 17.78 22.04 -9.32
N PHE A 52 18.54 21.48 -8.37
CA PHE A 52 19.49 20.40 -8.61
C PHE A 52 18.79 19.08 -8.97
N VAL A 53 17.53 18.86 -8.59
CA VAL A 53 16.76 17.67 -9.02
C VAL A 53 16.65 17.59 -10.55
N TRP A 54 16.45 18.74 -11.21
CA TRP A 54 16.18 18.83 -12.65
C TRP A 54 17.43 19.20 -13.44
N ARG A 55 18.34 19.96 -12.82
CA ARG A 55 19.58 20.45 -13.46
C ARG A 55 20.81 19.64 -13.11
N GLY A 56 20.77 18.74 -12.14
CA GLY A 56 21.93 17.97 -11.68
C GLY A 56 22.57 17.09 -12.77
N TRP A 57 21.81 16.64 -13.77
CA TRP A 57 22.35 15.97 -14.97
C TRP A 57 23.43 16.81 -15.66
N THR A 58 23.28 18.14 -15.71
CA THR A 58 24.14 19.03 -16.51
C THR A 58 25.54 19.20 -15.93
N GLY A 59 25.81 18.73 -14.71
CA GLY A 59 27.13 18.79 -14.06
C GLY A 59 27.61 20.20 -13.71
N MET A 60 26.80 21.23 -13.96
CA MET A 60 27.17 22.66 -13.80
C MET A 60 26.79 23.25 -12.43
N GLU A 61 25.86 22.64 -11.69
CA GLU A 61 25.45 23.09 -10.35
C GLU A 61 26.04 22.16 -9.29
N SER A 62 26.56 22.69 -8.18
CA SER A 62 26.98 21.93 -7.00
C SER A 62 25.84 21.90 -5.98
N GLY A 63 25.16 20.76 -5.90
CA GLY A 63 24.06 20.52 -4.96
C GLY A 63 24.28 19.25 -4.15
N SER A 64 23.65 19.20 -2.97
CA SER A 64 23.64 18.00 -2.13
C SER A 64 22.19 17.52 -1.99
N CYS A 65 21.98 16.23 -2.28
CA CYS A 65 20.70 15.56 -2.07
C CYS A 65 20.76 14.73 -0.78
N LEU A 66 19.61 14.62 -0.11
CA LEU A 66 19.42 13.57 0.88
C LEU A 66 19.70 12.22 0.24
N SER A 67 20.22 11.29 1.04
CA SER A 67 20.49 9.94 0.59
C SER A 67 19.19 9.28 0.11
N THR A 68 19.05 9.16 -1.21
CA THR A 68 17.91 8.52 -1.88
C THR A 68 17.63 7.13 -1.29
N SER A 69 18.70 6.43 -0.94
CA SER A 69 18.72 5.18 -0.19
C SER A 69 17.89 5.25 1.10
N ALA A 70 18.16 6.22 1.99
CA ALA A 70 17.48 6.30 3.28
C ALA A 70 15.98 6.66 3.12
N LEU A 71 15.65 7.51 2.15
CA LEU A 71 14.27 7.85 1.82
C LEU A 71 13.49 6.65 1.30
N ILE A 72 14.10 5.88 0.40
CA ILE A 72 13.50 4.66 -0.15
C ILE A 72 13.29 3.62 0.94
N TRP A 73 14.28 3.37 1.80
CA TRP A 73 14.18 2.39 2.88
C TRP A 73 13.07 2.77 3.88
N SER A 74 13.05 4.01 4.36
CA SER A 74 12.05 4.47 5.34
C SER A 74 10.62 4.40 4.80
N THR A 75 10.41 4.89 3.57
CA THR A 75 9.08 4.85 2.93
C THR A 75 8.61 3.42 2.65
N SER A 76 9.52 2.52 2.28
CA SER A 76 9.17 1.14 1.98
C SER A 76 8.88 0.31 3.22
N VAL A 77 9.62 0.52 4.32
CA VAL A 77 9.32 -0.13 5.62
C VAL A 77 7.93 0.27 6.11
N ILE A 78 7.60 1.57 6.06
CA ILE A 78 6.29 2.04 6.51
C ILE A 78 5.17 1.54 5.60
N ALA A 79 5.42 1.45 4.29
CA ALA A 79 4.47 0.82 3.36
C ALA A 79 4.15 -0.62 3.79
N ILE A 80 5.16 -1.44 4.09
CA ILE A 80 4.96 -2.83 4.53
C ILE A 80 4.20 -2.91 5.85
N ILE A 81 4.57 -2.07 6.83
CA ILE A 81 3.87 -2.03 8.12
C ILE A 81 2.38 -1.72 7.91
N THR A 82 2.06 -0.73 7.08
CA THR A 82 0.66 -0.40 6.77
C THR A 82 -0.07 -1.53 6.05
N ASP A 83 0.60 -2.28 5.18
CA ASP A 83 0.00 -3.42 4.47
C ASP A 83 -0.30 -4.60 5.41
N ILE A 84 0.63 -4.94 6.30
CA ILE A 84 0.41 -5.96 7.34
C ILE A 84 -0.75 -5.56 8.25
N LEU A 85 -0.81 -4.29 8.63
CA LEU A 85 -1.87 -3.79 9.51
C LEU A 85 -3.25 -3.87 8.82
N MET A 86 -3.32 -3.50 7.55
CA MET A 86 -4.55 -3.62 6.75
C MET A 86 -4.99 -5.06 6.56
N LEU A 87 -4.05 -6.01 6.47
CA LEU A 87 -4.33 -7.44 6.34
C LEU A 87 -4.82 -8.07 7.65
N THR A 88 -4.20 -7.70 8.76
CA THR A 88 -4.51 -8.27 10.08
C THR A 88 -5.84 -7.77 10.64
N MET A 89 -6.21 -6.51 10.38
CA MET A 89 -7.47 -5.91 10.81
C MET A 89 -8.73 -6.78 10.52
N PRO A 90 -9.02 -7.17 9.27
CA PRO A 90 -10.20 -7.97 8.97
C PRO A 90 -10.10 -9.38 9.59
N VAL A 91 -8.90 -9.96 9.70
CA VAL A 91 -8.70 -11.30 10.29
C VAL A 91 -9.10 -11.31 11.77
N PHE A 92 -8.61 -10.35 12.55
CA PHE A 92 -8.95 -10.24 13.97
C PHE A 92 -10.44 -10.01 14.18
N GLN A 93 -11.10 -9.25 13.31
CA GLN A 93 -12.54 -8.97 13.42
C GLN A 93 -13.41 -10.17 13.00
N LEU A 94 -12.93 -11.01 12.08
CA LEU A 94 -13.66 -12.18 11.57
C LEU A 94 -13.46 -13.43 12.44
N TRP A 95 -12.37 -13.52 13.20
CA TRP A 95 -12.05 -14.67 14.07
C TRP A 95 -13.14 -15.01 15.10
N PRO A 96 -13.74 -14.06 15.83
CA PRO A 96 -14.76 -14.39 16.83
C PRO A 96 -16.15 -14.63 16.23
N LEU A 97 -16.36 -14.44 14.92
CA LEU A 97 -17.70 -14.47 14.34
C LEU A 97 -18.03 -15.86 13.77
N PRO A 98 -19.12 -16.53 14.20
CA PRO A 98 -19.54 -17.80 13.63
C PRO A 98 -20.14 -17.58 12.24
N ILE A 99 -19.31 -17.66 11.21
CA ILE A 99 -19.72 -17.48 9.81
C ILE A 99 -20.27 -18.82 9.28
N PRO A 100 -21.48 -18.86 8.69
CA PRO A 100 -22.02 -20.08 8.08
C PRO A 100 -21.13 -20.54 6.92
N LEU A 101 -20.92 -21.85 6.80
CA LEU A 101 -19.99 -22.48 5.85
C LEU A 101 -20.17 -22.01 4.40
N ARG A 102 -21.40 -21.65 4.00
CA ARG A 102 -21.72 -21.13 2.66
C ARG A 102 -21.08 -19.78 2.34
N LYS A 103 -20.84 -18.92 3.33
CA LYS A 103 -20.19 -17.60 3.15
C LYS A 103 -18.69 -17.64 3.44
N LYS A 104 -18.18 -18.75 3.97
CA LYS A 104 -16.78 -18.98 4.31
C LYS A 104 -15.81 -18.92 3.11
N PRO A 105 -16.10 -19.51 1.93
CA PRO A 105 -15.16 -19.47 0.81
C PRO A 105 -14.94 -18.05 0.27
N LEU A 106 -15.98 -17.21 0.24
CA LEU A 106 -15.87 -15.84 -0.25
C LEU A 106 -14.99 -14.96 0.65
N VAL A 107 -15.04 -15.20 1.97
CA VAL A 107 -14.19 -14.52 2.96
C VAL A 107 -12.74 -14.99 2.86
N ILE A 108 -12.53 -16.29 2.68
CA ILE A 108 -11.18 -16.86 2.44
C ILE A 108 -10.58 -16.28 1.16
N PHE A 109 -11.36 -16.18 0.08
CA PHE A 109 -10.90 -15.60 -1.18
C PHE A 109 -10.45 -14.13 -1.02
N MET A 110 -11.22 -13.31 -0.31
CA MET A 110 -10.82 -11.94 0.00
C MET A 110 -9.51 -11.87 0.79
N LEU A 111 -9.32 -12.77 1.76
CA LEU A 111 -8.09 -12.82 2.54
C LEU A 111 -6.89 -13.26 1.71
N CYS A 112 -7.07 -14.26 0.84
CA CYS A 112 -6.03 -14.73 -0.07
C CYS A 112 -5.56 -13.64 -1.04
N ILE A 113 -6.49 -12.84 -1.58
CA ILE A 113 -6.13 -11.70 -2.45
C ILE A 113 -5.36 -10.65 -1.64
N GLY A 114 -5.80 -10.33 -0.43
CA GLY A 114 -5.05 -9.44 0.47
C GLY A 114 -3.62 -9.94 0.71
N LEU A 115 -3.45 -11.23 1.03
CA LEU A 115 -2.14 -11.85 1.24
C LEU A 115 -1.27 -11.78 -0.01
N PHE A 116 -1.85 -12.07 -1.18
CA PHE A 116 -1.15 -12.01 -2.45
C PHE A 116 -0.62 -10.59 -2.75
N VAL A 117 -1.44 -9.56 -2.50
CA VAL A 117 -1.00 -8.15 -2.63
C VAL A 117 0.17 -7.86 -1.69
N THR A 118 0.10 -8.30 -0.42
CA THR A 118 1.21 -8.08 0.52
C THR A 118 2.52 -8.77 0.10
N ILE A 119 2.43 -9.97 -0.48
CA ILE A 119 3.60 -10.70 -1.01
C ILE A 119 4.24 -9.93 -2.16
N ILE A 120 3.42 -9.38 -3.08
CA ILE A 120 3.92 -8.53 -4.17
C ILE A 120 4.67 -7.31 -3.63
N SER A 121 4.12 -6.65 -2.60
CA SER A 121 4.78 -5.49 -1.97
C SER A 121 6.14 -5.85 -1.35
N ILE A 122 6.28 -7.05 -0.77
CA ILE A 122 7.55 -7.56 -0.21
C ILE A 122 8.54 -7.86 -1.34
N ILE A 123 8.11 -8.51 -2.43
CA ILE A 123 8.95 -8.78 -3.60
C ILE A 123 9.50 -7.48 -4.18
N ARG A 124 8.65 -6.45 -4.29
CA ARG A 124 9.06 -5.12 -4.74
C ARG A 124 10.12 -4.51 -3.83
N LEU A 125 9.97 -4.59 -2.51
CA LEU A 125 11.01 -4.12 -1.57
C LEU A 125 12.34 -4.87 -1.81
N TYR A 126 12.30 -6.19 -1.93
CA TYR A 126 13.48 -7.01 -2.16
C TYR A 126 14.19 -6.62 -3.47
N ALA A 127 13.42 -6.40 -4.52
CA ALA A 127 13.91 -5.86 -5.78
C ALA A 127 14.64 -4.51 -5.57
N ILE A 128 13.99 -3.53 -4.93
CA ILE A 128 14.58 -2.22 -4.64
C ILE A 128 15.91 -2.35 -3.87
N ALA A 129 15.94 -3.19 -2.82
CA ALA A 129 17.12 -3.40 -2.00
C ALA A 129 18.28 -4.03 -2.79
N ARG A 130 17.98 -4.93 -3.74
CA ARG A 130 18.98 -5.56 -4.61
C ARG A 130 19.48 -4.59 -5.69
N TYR A 131 18.62 -3.70 -6.18
CA TYR A 131 18.93 -2.79 -7.28
C TYR A 131 19.81 -1.60 -6.87
N GLN A 132 19.95 -1.30 -5.57
CA GLN A 132 20.95 -0.33 -5.10
C GLN A 132 22.40 -0.70 -5.43
N TYR A 133 22.68 -1.98 -5.75
CA TYR A 133 24.03 -2.49 -6.01
C TYR A 133 24.32 -2.78 -7.49
N SER A 134 23.38 -2.57 -8.40
CA SER A 134 23.53 -2.99 -9.81
C SER A 134 23.83 -1.81 -10.73
N THR A 135 24.84 -1.94 -11.59
CA THR A 135 25.42 -0.91 -12.47
C THR A 135 24.53 -0.41 -13.61
N ASN A 136 23.34 -0.99 -13.83
CA ASN A 136 22.42 -0.62 -14.92
C ASN A 136 21.09 -0.05 -14.39
N MET A 137 21.04 1.26 -14.15
CA MET A 137 19.89 1.96 -13.58
C MET A 137 18.63 1.89 -14.46
N THR A 138 18.79 1.90 -15.80
CA THR A 138 17.66 1.97 -16.76
C THR A 138 16.82 0.70 -16.82
N TYR A 139 17.43 -0.49 -16.81
CA TYR A 139 16.70 -1.76 -16.83
C TYR A 139 15.92 -2.01 -15.54
N ASN A 140 16.50 -1.59 -14.41
CA ASN A 140 15.95 -1.80 -13.08
C ASN A 140 14.74 -0.91 -12.81
N VAL A 141 14.75 0.34 -13.29
CA VAL A 141 13.60 1.27 -13.17
C VAL A 141 12.38 0.74 -13.92
N THR A 142 12.55 0.15 -15.11
CA THR A 142 11.45 -0.42 -15.90
C THR A 142 10.80 -1.62 -15.19
N SER A 143 11.61 -2.52 -14.63
CA SER A 143 11.08 -3.66 -13.87
C SER A 143 10.33 -3.19 -12.62
N LEU A 144 10.85 -2.18 -11.92
CA LEU A 144 10.20 -1.59 -10.75
C LEU A 144 8.84 -0.97 -11.08
N ALA A 145 8.77 -0.27 -12.22
CA ALA A 145 7.55 0.38 -12.69
C ALA A 145 6.46 -0.66 -12.99
N LEU A 146 6.80 -1.76 -13.67
CA LEU A 146 5.86 -2.85 -13.96
C LEU A 146 5.29 -3.47 -12.68
N TRP A 147 6.15 -3.79 -11.70
CA TRP A 147 5.69 -4.31 -10.41
C TRP A 147 4.76 -3.35 -9.67
N SER A 148 5.04 -2.04 -9.77
CA SER A 148 4.21 -1.00 -9.13
C SER A 148 2.83 -0.87 -9.80
N VAL A 149 2.74 -1.06 -11.12
CA VAL A 149 1.46 -1.08 -11.85
C VAL A 149 0.63 -2.29 -11.44
N ILE A 150 1.23 -3.48 -11.44
CA ILE A 150 0.54 -4.72 -11.03
C ILE A 150 0.02 -4.60 -9.59
N GLU A 151 0.81 -4.04 -8.69
CA GLU A 151 0.41 -3.80 -7.30
C GLU A 151 -0.77 -2.82 -7.20
N ALA A 152 -0.79 -1.76 -8.01
CA ALA A 152 -1.89 -0.79 -8.03
C ALA A 152 -3.19 -1.42 -8.55
N ASP A 153 -3.11 -2.22 -9.62
CA ASP A 153 -4.27 -2.90 -10.21
C ASP A 153 -4.85 -3.95 -9.24
N MET A 154 -3.99 -4.78 -8.63
CA MET A 154 -4.42 -5.76 -7.63
C MET A 154 -5.00 -5.11 -6.37
N SER A 155 -4.43 -3.98 -5.93
CA SER A 155 -4.99 -3.18 -4.83
C SER A 155 -6.38 -2.63 -5.17
N GLY A 156 -6.58 -2.20 -6.42
CA GLY A 156 -7.87 -1.74 -6.92
C GLY A 156 -8.92 -2.86 -6.92
N VAL A 157 -8.56 -4.05 -7.43
CA VAL A 157 -9.43 -5.22 -7.36
C VAL A 157 -9.79 -5.55 -5.91
N CYS A 158 -8.80 -5.56 -5.01
CA CYS A 158 -9.01 -5.81 -3.59
C CYS A 158 -9.96 -4.79 -2.93
N ALA A 159 -9.92 -3.53 -3.35
CA ALA A 159 -10.82 -2.48 -2.85
C ALA A 159 -12.28 -2.67 -3.27
N CYS A 160 -12.51 -3.28 -4.44
CA CYS A 160 -13.84 -3.52 -5.00
C CYS A 160 -14.52 -4.79 -4.46
N LEU A 161 -13.73 -5.78 -4.01
CA LEU A 161 -14.23 -7.07 -3.52
C LEU A 161 -15.29 -6.97 -2.40
N PRO A 162 -15.14 -6.11 -1.37
CA PRO A 162 -16.12 -6.02 -0.30
C PRO A 162 -17.48 -5.51 -0.78
N GLN A 163 -17.49 -4.57 -1.74
CA GLN A 163 -18.74 -4.08 -2.34
C GLN A 163 -19.33 -5.13 -3.30
N ALA A 164 -18.49 -5.83 -4.06
CA ALA A 164 -18.92 -6.94 -4.91
C ALA A 164 -19.61 -8.05 -4.10
N ARG A 165 -19.09 -8.40 -2.91
CA ARG A 165 -19.75 -9.32 -1.97
C ARG A 165 -21.12 -8.83 -1.52
N LEU A 166 -21.24 -7.54 -1.22
CA LEU A 166 -22.52 -6.97 -0.78
C LEU A 166 -23.55 -7.05 -1.90
N LEU A 167 -23.14 -6.78 -3.14
CA LEU A 167 -23.97 -6.88 -4.34
C LEU A 167 -24.35 -8.35 -4.63
N LEU A 168 -23.39 -9.28 -4.59
CA LEU A 168 -23.65 -10.71 -4.81
C LEU A 168 -24.61 -11.29 -3.77
N SER A 169 -24.45 -10.91 -2.49
CA SER A 169 -25.36 -11.34 -1.42
C SER A 169 -26.78 -10.76 -1.57
N ARG A 170 -26.94 -9.68 -2.33
CA ARG A 170 -28.25 -9.04 -2.60
C ARG A 170 -28.89 -9.57 -3.88
N TRP A 171 -28.10 -9.92 -4.88
CA TRP A 171 -28.54 -10.53 -6.15
C TRP A 171 -28.86 -12.02 -6.03
N PHE A 172 -28.13 -12.75 -5.17
CA PHE A 172 -28.45 -14.14 -4.82
C PHE A 172 -28.87 -14.22 -3.34
N PRO A 173 -30.07 -13.74 -2.98
CA PRO A 173 -30.61 -13.93 -1.65
C PRO A 173 -31.16 -15.36 -1.55
N LYS A 174 -30.31 -16.34 -1.23
CA LYS A 174 -30.69 -17.71 -0.79
C LYS A 174 -29.50 -18.49 -0.25
#